data_AF-A0A0A1UFE9-F1
#
_entry.id   AF-A0A0A1UFE9-F1
#
_cell.length_a   1.000
_cell.length_b   1.000
_cell.length_c   1.000
_cell.angle_alpha   90.00
_cell.angle_beta   90.00
_cell.angle_gamma   90.00
#
_symmetry.space_group_name_H-M   'P 1'
#
loop_
_entity.id
_entity.type
_entity.pdbx_description
1 polymer ?
#
loop_
_entity_poly.entity_id
_entity_poly.type
_entity_poly.pdbx_seq_one_letter_code
_entity_poly.pdbx_strand_id
1 'polypeptide(L)'
;ISRIKVILDKKCFECNKFFDDFFVPNLIGVQTLTMSKRIMNEVVCLAEDLNIPIYYQDTDSMHILKSRITELENEYIKKYNKVLRGFDMGQFHPDFDELSGDVISIESYFLNKKNYLRNYMIKNHLIIIFYNLDHHLNLLKILKLNQDLNSVEI
;
A
#
# COMPACT_ATOMS: atom_id res chain seq x y z
N ILE A 1 10.27 2.08 27.94
CA ILE A 1 11.40 2.74 28.65
C ILE A 1 12.42 1.66 28.97
N SER A 2 13.53 1.62 28.25
CA SER A 2 14.60 0.64 28.47
C SER A 2 15.34 0.99 29.76
N ARG A 3 15.37 0.06 30.72
CA ARG A 3 16.04 0.24 32.01
C ARG A 3 17.45 -0.30 31.92
N ILE A 4 18.43 0.52 32.28
CA ILE A 4 19.83 0.09 32.36
C ILE A 4 20.23 0.06 33.82
N LYS A 5 20.87 -1.04 34.22
CA LYS A 5 21.31 -1.31 35.58
C LYS A 5 22.81 -1.04 35.63
N VAL A 6 23.20 0.09 36.20
CA VAL A 6 24.62 0.44 36.39
C VAL A 6 25.02 0.02 37.81
N ILE A 7 26.07 -0.80 37.92
CA ILE A 7 26.60 -1.28 39.20
C ILE A 7 27.96 -0.63 39.41
N LEU A 8 28.04 0.24 40.41
CA LEU A 8 29.28 0.83 40.91
C LEU A 8 29.32 0.60 42.42
N ASP A 9 30.43 0.04 42.93
CA ASP A 9 30.71 -0.15 44.36
C ASP A 9 29.49 -0.52 45.23
N LYS A 10 28.92 -1.69 44.95
CA LYS A 10 27.82 -2.33 45.70
C LYS A 10 26.51 -1.53 45.78
N LYS A 11 26.34 -0.47 44.99
CA LYS A 11 25.06 0.24 44.83
C LYS A 11 24.55 0.12 43.40
N CYS A 12 23.26 -0.16 43.27
CA CYS A 12 22.56 -0.32 42.01
C CYS A 12 21.60 0.85 41.82
N PHE A 13 21.78 1.61 40.74
CA PHE A 13 20.87 2.69 40.35
C PHE A 13 20.12 2.30 39.08
N GLU A 14 18.79 2.45 39.10
CA GLU A 14 17.98 2.45 37.87
C GLU A 14 17.97 3.86 37.33
N CYS A 15 18.67 4.09 36.22
CA CYS A 15 18.62 5.36 35.49
C CYS A 15 17.74 5.17 34.25
N ASN A 16 16.76 6.05 34.07
CA ASN A 16 16.10 6.19 32.78
C ASN A 16 17.02 7.01 31.87
N LYS A 17 17.29 6.53 30.65
CA LYS A 17 17.96 7.37 29.64
C LYS A 17 17.13 8.62 29.39
N PHE A 18 17.78 9.78 29.31
CA PHE A 18 17.12 11.02 28.87
C PHE A 18 16.63 10.82 27.43
N PHE A 19 15.57 11.54 27.04
CA PHE A 19 14.98 11.41 25.71
C PHE A 19 16.00 11.70 24.58
N ASP A 20 16.98 12.54 24.89
CA ASP A 20 18.06 12.95 23.99
C ASP A 20 19.16 11.88 23.80
N ASP A 21 19.22 10.85 24.67
CA ASP A 21 20.17 9.73 24.57
C ASP A 21 19.65 8.56 23.71
N PHE A 22 18.45 8.71 23.13
CA PHE A 22 17.94 7.73 22.17
C PHE A 22 18.59 8.01 20.81
N PHE A 23 19.33 7.03 20.30
CA PHE A 23 19.87 7.00 18.93
C PHE A 23 18.75 6.74 17.88
N VAL A 24 17.55 7.26 18.12
CA VAL A 24 16.38 7.12 17.25
C VAL A 24 15.99 8.52 16.82
N PRO A 25 16.22 8.91 15.56
CA PRO A 25 15.90 10.25 15.09
C PRO A 25 14.39 10.36 14.85
N ASN A 26 13.62 10.44 15.94
CA ASN A 26 12.15 10.50 15.90
C ASN A 26 11.65 11.63 14.99
N LEU A 27 12.35 12.77 14.98
CA LEU A 27 12.04 13.90 14.10
C LEU A 27 12.13 13.52 12.62
N ILE A 28 13.15 12.74 12.23
CA ILE A 28 13.29 12.24 10.85
C ILE A 28 12.14 11.29 10.54
N GLY A 29 11.78 10.38 11.44
CA GLY A 29 10.66 9.47 11.25
C GLY A 29 9.33 10.21 11.04
N VAL A 30 9.06 11.24 11.83
CA VAL A 30 7.88 12.10 11.68
C VAL A 30 7.89 12.85 10.35
N GLN A 31 9.04 13.37 9.93
CA GLN A 31 9.17 14.07 8.65
C GLN A 31 8.94 13.12 7.47
N THR A 32 9.52 11.93 7.48
CA THR A 32 9.31 10.90 6.45
C THR A 32 7.85 10.52 6.37
N LEU A 33 7.21 10.20 7.50
CA LEU A 33 5.80 9.83 7.53
C LEU A 33 4.89 10.96 7.04
N THR A 34 5.19 12.21 7.43
CA THR A 34 4.46 13.40 6.97
C THR A 34 4.54 13.54 5.46
N MET A 35 5.73 13.37 4.88
CA MET A 35 5.93 13.45 3.44
C MET A 35 5.21 12.33 2.69
N SER A 36 5.28 11.09 3.17
CA SER A 36 4.55 9.95 2.57
C SER A 36 3.04 10.18 2.55
N LYS A 37 2.47 10.63 3.68
CA LYS A 37 1.03 10.97 3.76
C LYS A 37 0.65 12.12 2.85
N ARG A 38 1.52 13.12 2.71
CA ARG A 38 1.28 14.25 1.80
C ARG A 38 1.18 13.80 0.34
N ILE A 39 2.15 12.99 -0.13
CA ILE A 39 2.15 12.48 -1.51
C ILE A 39 0.88 11.66 -1.78
N MET A 40 0.54 10.76 -0.86
CA MET A 40 -0.68 9.95 -0.96
C MET A 40 -1.95 10.83 -0.99
N ASN A 41 -2.05 11.81 -0.09
CA ASN A 41 -3.22 12.69 0.00
C ASN A 41 -3.36 13.66 -1.17
N GLU A 42 -2.27 14.09 -1.82
CA GLU A 42 -2.33 14.93 -3.03
C GLU A 42 -3.18 14.26 -4.12
N VAL A 43 -3.04 12.95 -4.28
CA VAL A 43 -3.80 12.13 -5.24
C VAL A 43 -5.22 11.88 -4.76
N VAL A 44 -5.40 11.52 -3.48
CA VAL A 44 -6.73 11.22 -2.92
C VAL A 44 -7.64 12.44 -2.97
N CYS A 45 -7.16 13.61 -2.53
CA CYS A 45 -7.94 14.84 -2.57
C CYS A 45 -8.24 15.26 -4.01
N LEU A 46 -7.31 15.09 -4.95
CA LEU A 46 -7.57 15.39 -6.36
C LEU A 46 -8.63 14.44 -6.96
N ALA A 47 -8.56 13.15 -6.63
CA ALA A 47 -9.57 12.19 -7.08
C ALA A 47 -10.96 12.55 -6.52
N GLU A 48 -11.05 12.98 -5.26
CA GLU A 48 -12.28 13.47 -4.64
C GLU A 48 -12.82 14.72 -5.35
N ASP A 49 -11.96 15.71 -5.63
CA ASP A 49 -12.32 16.92 -6.40
C ASP A 49 -12.92 16.57 -7.78
N LEU A 50 -12.42 15.51 -8.42
CA LEU A 50 -12.85 15.03 -9.74
C LEU A 50 -14.00 14.02 -9.69
N ASN A 51 -14.54 13.71 -8.51
CA ASN A 51 -15.53 12.64 -8.29
C ASN A 51 -15.07 11.28 -8.86
N ILE A 52 -13.78 10.98 -8.74
CA ILE A 52 -13.19 9.69 -9.09
C ILE A 52 -13.18 8.81 -7.83
N PRO A 53 -13.92 7.69 -7.81
CA PRO A 53 -13.97 6.84 -6.63
C PRO A 53 -12.64 6.09 -6.44
N ILE A 54 -12.05 6.25 -5.25
CA ILE A 54 -10.97 5.40 -4.75
C ILE A 54 -11.58 4.35 -3.84
N TYR A 55 -11.52 3.08 -4.23
CA TYR A 55 -12.20 2.00 -3.50
C TYR A 55 -11.42 1.49 -2.30
N TYR A 56 -10.09 1.61 -2.33
CA TYR A 56 -9.22 1.13 -1.29
C TYR A 56 -7.92 1.90 -1.28
N GLN A 57 -7.34 2.06 -0.09
CA GLN A 57 -6.09 2.77 0.14
C GLN A 57 -5.32 2.08 1.29
N ASP A 58 -4.04 1.79 1.07
CA ASP A 58 -3.13 1.30 2.11
C ASP A 58 -1.73 1.85 1.89
N THR A 59 -1.28 2.70 2.83
CA THR A 59 0.06 3.29 2.94
C THR A 59 0.62 3.99 1.69
N ASP A 60 0.94 3.23 0.66
CA ASP A 60 1.55 3.60 -0.61
C ASP A 60 0.80 3.05 -1.84
N SER A 61 -0.32 2.34 -1.64
CA SER A 61 -1.15 1.75 -2.69
C SER A 61 -2.60 2.26 -2.66
N MET A 62 -3.24 2.25 -3.83
CA MET A 62 -4.64 2.64 -3.99
C MET A 62 -5.32 1.86 -5.12
N HIS A 63 -6.63 1.69 -5.02
CA HIS A 63 -7.43 1.07 -6.07
C HIS A 63 -8.37 2.06 -6.70
N ILE A 64 -8.18 2.26 -8.01
CA ILE A 64 -8.94 3.19 -8.84
C ILE A 64 -9.38 2.47 -10.10
N LEU A 65 -10.51 2.88 -10.68
CA LEU A 65 -10.93 2.44 -12.00
C LEU A 65 -9.88 2.81 -13.05
N LYS A 66 -9.41 1.83 -13.82
CA LYS A 66 -8.47 2.06 -14.93
C LYS A 66 -8.99 3.10 -15.92
N SER A 67 -10.30 3.13 -16.19
CA SER A 67 -10.90 4.09 -17.13
C SER A 67 -10.77 5.55 -16.70
N ARG A 68 -10.57 5.84 -15.41
CA ARG A 68 -10.46 7.20 -14.87
C ARG A 68 -9.01 7.63 -14.59
N ILE A 69 -8.03 6.73 -14.75
CA ILE A 69 -6.63 7.03 -14.40
C ILE A 69 -6.05 8.15 -15.27
N THR A 70 -6.33 8.15 -16.58
CA THR A 70 -5.78 9.15 -17.51
C THR A 70 -6.30 10.55 -17.23
N GLU A 71 -7.56 10.67 -16.80
CA GLU A 71 -8.13 11.94 -16.34
C GLU A 71 -7.41 12.46 -15.11
N LEU A 72 -7.21 11.58 -14.11
CA LEU A 72 -6.49 11.92 -12.89
C LEU A 72 -5.05 12.35 -13.16
N GLU A 73 -4.33 11.66 -14.06
CA GLU A 73 -2.96 12.02 -14.46
C GLU A 73 -2.88 13.42 -15.07
N ASN A 74 -3.79 13.72 -16.00
CA ASN A 74 -3.82 15.01 -16.68
C ASN A 74 -4.07 16.16 -15.70
N GLU A 75 -5.02 15.99 -14.79
CA GLU A 75 -5.33 16.99 -13.76
C GLU A 75 -4.24 17.10 -12.69
N TYR A 76 -3.56 15.99 -12.38
CA TYR A 76 -2.44 15.99 -11.43
C TYR A 76 -1.27 16.82 -11.96
N ILE A 77 -0.95 16.69 -13.25
CA ILE A 77 0.05 17.52 -13.93
C ILE A 77 -0.37 18.99 -13.89
N LYS A 78 -1.65 19.32 -14.18
CA LYS A 78 -2.13 20.70 -14.17
C LYS A 78 -2.08 21.35 -12.77
N LYS A 79 -2.48 20.61 -11.73
CA LYS A 79 -2.60 21.13 -10.36
C LYS A 79 -1.25 21.23 -9.65
N TYR A 80 -0.40 20.22 -9.80
CA TYR A 80 0.85 20.10 -9.03
C TYR A 80 2.12 20.23 -9.86
N ASN A 81 2.02 20.25 -11.20
CA ASN A 81 3.16 20.24 -12.11
C ASN A 81 4.12 19.07 -11.86
N LYS A 82 3.55 17.90 -11.55
CA LYS A 82 4.26 16.65 -11.30
C LYS A 82 3.65 15.53 -12.15
N VAL A 83 4.47 14.54 -12.50
CA VAL A 83 3.98 13.31 -13.14
C VAL A 83 3.42 12.38 -12.06
N LEU A 84 2.21 11.84 -12.27
CA LEU A 84 1.57 10.95 -11.31
C LEU A 84 2.16 9.54 -11.35
N ARG A 85 2.29 8.94 -12.54
CA ARG A 85 2.81 7.58 -12.71
C ARG A 85 4.17 7.52 -13.39
N GLY A 86 5.03 6.64 -12.89
CA GLY A 86 6.37 6.38 -13.42
C GLY A 86 7.27 5.74 -12.36
N PHE A 87 8.58 5.74 -12.61
CA PHE A 87 9.58 5.04 -11.78
C PHE A 87 10.40 5.97 -10.89
N ASP A 88 10.18 7.29 -10.96
CA ASP A 88 10.91 8.24 -10.12
C ASP A 88 10.33 8.32 -8.71
N MET A 89 11.12 8.86 -7.78
CA MET A 89 10.70 9.03 -6.39
C MET A 89 9.42 9.87 -6.27
N GLY A 90 8.42 9.33 -5.58
CA GLY A 90 7.14 9.99 -5.36
C GLY A 90 6.12 9.84 -6.50
N GLN A 91 6.47 9.09 -7.55
CA GLN A 91 5.52 8.64 -8.56
C GLN A 91 4.91 7.28 -8.16
N PHE A 92 3.74 6.98 -8.69
CA PHE A 92 3.05 5.70 -8.50
C PHE A 92 3.31 4.77 -9.69
N HIS A 93 3.39 3.48 -9.45
CA HIS A 93 3.47 2.49 -10.52
C HIS A 93 2.48 1.35 -10.24
N PRO A 94 1.97 0.66 -11.26
CA PRO A 94 1.18 -0.54 -11.04
C PRO A 94 1.99 -1.65 -10.32
N ASP A 95 1.32 -2.41 -9.46
CA ASP A 95 1.97 -3.46 -8.63
C ASP A 95 2.60 -4.60 -9.47
N PHE A 96 2.16 -4.79 -10.71
CA PHE A 96 2.46 -5.97 -11.53
C PHE A 96 3.20 -5.65 -12.83
N ASP A 97 3.97 -4.58 -12.87
CA ASP A 97 4.69 -4.13 -14.08
C ASP A 97 5.65 -5.20 -14.66
N GLU A 98 6.11 -6.15 -13.83
CA GLU A 98 6.98 -7.25 -14.25
C GLU A 98 6.24 -8.38 -15.01
N LEU A 99 4.91 -8.45 -14.89
CA LEU A 99 4.09 -9.42 -15.61
C LEU A 99 3.81 -8.87 -17.00
N SER A 100 4.13 -9.65 -18.04
CA SER A 100 3.93 -9.24 -19.43
C SER A 100 2.45 -8.96 -19.72
N GLY A 101 2.09 -7.68 -19.81
CA GLY A 101 0.75 -7.18 -20.18
C GLY A 101 0.13 -6.28 -19.11
N ASP A 102 -0.84 -5.46 -19.51
CA ASP A 102 -1.63 -4.64 -18.58
C ASP A 102 -2.46 -5.55 -17.65
N VAL A 103 -1.94 -5.82 -16.45
CA VAL A 103 -2.65 -6.59 -15.44
C VAL A 103 -3.73 -5.71 -14.81
N ILE A 104 -4.99 -6.06 -15.06
CA ILE A 104 -6.16 -5.36 -14.52
C ILE A 104 -6.95 -6.35 -13.67
N SER A 105 -7.50 -5.85 -12.57
CA SER A 105 -8.51 -6.60 -11.83
C SER A 105 -9.86 -6.51 -12.56
N ILE A 106 -10.49 -7.67 -12.80
CA ILE A 106 -11.86 -7.73 -13.33
C ILE A 106 -12.84 -7.33 -12.22
N GLU A 107 -12.63 -7.87 -11.02
CA GLU A 107 -13.48 -7.65 -9.86
C GLU A 107 -12.65 -7.62 -8.58
N SER A 108 -13.07 -6.76 -7.65
CA SER A 108 -12.45 -6.57 -6.34
C SER A 108 -13.52 -6.44 -5.28
N TYR A 109 -13.39 -7.18 -4.19
CA TYR A 109 -14.28 -7.12 -3.03
C TYR A 109 -13.47 -6.68 -1.82
N PHE A 110 -13.80 -5.51 -1.26
CA PHE A 110 -13.14 -4.95 -0.09
C PHE A 110 -14.04 -5.16 1.13
N LEU A 111 -13.60 -5.98 2.07
CA LEU A 111 -14.38 -6.28 3.28
C LEU A 111 -14.01 -5.33 4.42
N ASN A 112 -12.70 -5.19 4.68
CA ASN A 112 -12.16 -4.36 5.75
C ASN A 112 -10.76 -3.86 5.37
N LYS A 113 -10.18 -2.98 6.21
CA LYS A 113 -8.76 -2.62 6.08
C LYS A 113 -7.90 -3.87 6.08
N LYS A 114 -7.04 -4.01 5.07
CA LYS A 114 -6.14 -5.15 4.85
C LYS A 114 -6.85 -6.50 4.71
N ASN A 115 -8.12 -6.48 4.33
CA ASN A 115 -8.88 -7.70 4.04
C ASN A 115 -9.71 -7.50 2.78
N TYR A 116 -9.22 -8.07 1.67
CA TYR A 116 -9.83 -7.93 0.36
C TYR A 116 -9.55 -9.13 -0.54
N LEU A 117 -10.45 -9.35 -1.49
CA LEU A 117 -10.37 -10.34 -2.54
C LEU A 117 -10.25 -9.60 -3.87
N ARG A 118 -9.30 -9.99 -4.72
CA ARG A 118 -9.11 -9.40 -6.03
C ARG A 118 -8.90 -10.47 -7.09
N ASN A 119 -9.71 -10.43 -8.14
CA ASN A 119 -9.59 -11.31 -9.29
C ASN A 119 -8.96 -10.55 -10.45
N TYR A 120 -7.96 -11.16 -11.06
CA TYR A 120 -7.18 -10.64 -12.17
C TYR A 120 -7.29 -11.57 -13.36
N MET A 121 -7.14 -11.01 -14.56
CA MET A 121 -7.01 -11.80 -15.77
C MET A 121 -5.69 -11.49 -16.46
N ILE A 122 -4.89 -12.52 -16.67
CA ILE A 122 -3.59 -12.43 -17.35
C ILE A 122 -3.59 -13.47 -18.46
N LYS A 123 -3.49 -13.02 -19.73
CA LYS A 123 -3.44 -13.92 -20.91
C LYS A 123 -4.53 -15.02 -20.88
N ASN A 124 -5.77 -14.65 -20.56
CA ASN A 124 -6.93 -15.55 -20.40
C ASN A 124 -6.88 -16.53 -19.20
N HIS A 125 -5.92 -16.39 -18.29
CA HIS A 125 -5.94 -17.08 -17.01
C HIS A 125 -6.52 -16.18 -15.92
N LEU A 126 -7.55 -16.67 -15.22
CA LEU A 126 -8.10 -16.03 -14.03
C LEU A 126 -7.19 -16.33 -12.83
N ILE A 127 -6.71 -15.28 -12.17
CA ILE A 127 -5.93 -15.38 -10.94
C ILE A 127 -6.74 -14.73 -9.82
N ILE A 128 -7.03 -15.50 -8.79
CA ILE A 128 -7.74 -15.02 -7.60
C ILE A 128 -6.72 -14.79 -6.49
N ILE A 129 -6.67 -13.58 -5.95
CA ILE A 129 -5.82 -13.20 -4.83
C ILE A 129 -6.72 -12.87 -3.64
N PHE A 130 -6.56 -13.62 -2.56
CA PHE A 130 -7.14 -13.31 -1.26
C PHE A 130 -6.07 -12.71 -0.36
N TYR A 131 -6.35 -11.54 0.19
CA TYR A 131 -5.49 -10.90 1.19
C TYR A 131 -6.26 -10.83 2.50
N ASN A 132 -5.76 -11.50 3.55
CA ASN A 132 -6.33 -11.46 4.89
C ASN A 132 -5.19 -11.37 5.91
N LEU A 133 -5.19 -10.29 6.70
CA LEU A 133 -4.13 -9.98 7.67
C LEU A 133 -4.45 -10.40 9.12
N ASP A 134 -5.25 -11.45 9.34
CA ASP A 134 -5.52 -11.98 10.69
C ASP A 134 -4.54 -13.08 11.15
N HIS A 135 -3.68 -13.57 10.26
CA HIS A 135 -2.58 -14.45 10.63
C HIS A 135 -1.26 -13.92 10.05
N HIS A 136 -0.21 -13.93 10.87
CA HIS A 136 1.19 -13.61 10.55
C HIS A 136 1.83 -14.54 9.47
N LEU A 137 1.07 -15.05 8.52
CA LEU A 137 1.54 -15.69 7.29
C LEU A 137 1.11 -14.81 6.11
N ASN A 138 2.09 -14.30 5.36
CA ASN A 138 1.91 -13.95 3.95
C ASN A 138 1.54 -15.23 3.18
N LEU A 139 0.31 -15.70 3.33
CA LEU A 139 -0.30 -16.67 2.44
C LEU A 139 -0.79 -15.90 1.22
N LEU A 140 0.16 -15.55 0.34
CA LEU A 140 -0.13 -15.38 -1.07
C LEU A 140 -0.55 -16.77 -1.60
N LYS A 141 -1.75 -17.21 -1.23
CA LYS A 141 -2.34 -18.43 -1.79
C LYS A 141 -2.79 -18.03 -3.18
N ILE A 142 -1.86 -18.04 -4.13
CA ILE A 142 -2.20 -18.12 -5.55
C ILE A 142 -2.90 -19.46 -5.69
N LEU A 143 -4.21 -19.47 -5.50
CA LEU A 143 -5.05 -20.52 -6.06
C LEU A 143 -4.94 -20.31 -7.57
N LYS A 144 -3.94 -20.97 -8.19
CA LYS A 144 -4.03 -21.36 -9.59
C LYS A 144 -5.26 -22.25 -9.66
N LEU A 145 -6.42 -21.65 -9.86
CA LEU A 145 -7.59 -22.35 -10.35
C LEU A 145 -7.25 -22.72 -11.80
N ASN A 146 -6.48 -23.80 -11.95
CA ASN A 146 -6.67 -24.69 -13.09
C ASN A 146 -8.03 -25.35 -12.86
N GLN A 147 -9.10 -24.63 -13.18
CA GLN A 147 -10.36 -25.28 -13.47
C GLN A 147 -10.62 -24.98 -14.93
N ASP A 148 -10.42 -26.02 -15.74
CA ASP A 148 -11.09 -26.17 -17.02
C ASP A 148 -12.54 -25.70 -16.83
N LEU A 149 -12.96 -24.75 -17.68
CA LEU A 149 -14.25 -24.06 -17.66
C LEU A 149 -15.48 -24.96 -17.91
N ASN A 150 -15.38 -26.27 -17.69
CA ASN A 150 -16.40 -27.26 -18.04
C ASN A 150 -16.74 -28.22 -16.89
N SER A 151 -17.11 -27.72 -15.71
CA SER A 151 -18.05 -28.43 -14.80
C SER A 151 -18.20 -27.70 -13.48
N VAL A 152 -19.18 -26.81 -13.39
CA VAL A 152 -19.94 -26.64 -12.15
C VAL A 152 -21.40 -26.50 -12.58
N GLU A 153 -22.14 -27.60 -12.49
CA GLU A 153 -23.60 -27.59 -12.54
C GLU A 153 -24.15 -26.91 -11.27
N ILE A 154 -25.34 -26.32 -11.48
CA ILE A 154 -26.12 -25.38 -10.65
C ILE A 154 -26.18 -25.73 -9.16
#